data_AF-A0A9D7M2C9-F1
#
_entry.id   AF-A0A9D7M2C9-F1
#
_cell.length_a   1.000
_cell.length_b   1.000
_cell.length_c   1.000
_cell.angle_alpha   90.00
_cell.angle_beta   90.00
_cell.angle_gamma   90.00
#
_symmetry.space_group_name_H-M   'P 1'
#
loop_
_entity.id
_entity.type
_entity.pdbx_description
1 polymer ?
#
loop_
_entity_poly.entity_id
_entity_poly.type
_entity_poly.pdbx_seq_one_letter_code
_entity_poly.pdbx_strand_id
1 'polypeptide(L)'
;MIQQIIEEPESRRSKLLNTFKMAGEKDSRITNYKFWQPNNHAIELDPFKPKIMDQKSTIFIIIRSKSELFCFPEEYLFSSARDYAEIKGLVKIEIL
;
A
#
# COMPACT_ATOMS: atom_id res chain seq x y z
N MET A 1 6.81 -11.81 -7.27
CA MET A 1 7.28 -10.56 -6.65
C MET A 1 8.80 -10.48 -6.54
N ILE A 2 9.49 -11.28 -5.69
CA ILE A 2 10.98 -11.32 -5.70
C ILE A 2 11.52 -11.74 -7.08
N GLN A 3 10.92 -12.77 -7.67
CA GLN A 3 11.25 -13.25 -9.01
C GLN A 3 11.18 -12.13 -10.07
N GLN A 4 10.15 -11.29 -10.02
CA GLN A 4 9.99 -10.17 -10.96
C GLN A 4 11.11 -9.14 -10.81
N ILE A 5 11.57 -8.86 -9.59
CA ILE A 5 12.71 -7.96 -9.38
C ILE A 5 14.00 -8.53 -9.98
N ILE A 6 14.13 -9.86 -10.01
CA ILE A 6 15.29 -10.56 -10.59
C ILE A 6 15.22 -10.56 -12.13
N GLU A 7 14.05 -10.86 -12.69
CA GLU A 7 13.85 -11.09 -14.13
C GLU A 7 13.64 -9.79 -14.91
N GLU A 8 12.89 -8.83 -14.38
CA GLU A 8 12.58 -7.57 -15.05
C GLU A 8 13.68 -6.51 -14.85
N PRO A 9 13.89 -5.59 -15.82
CA PRO A 9 14.90 -4.54 -15.73
C PRO A 9 14.55 -3.47 -14.67
N GLU A 10 14.84 -3.77 -13.41
CA GLU A 10 14.68 -2.86 -12.27
C GLU A 10 16.03 -2.27 -11.85
N SER A 11 16.20 -0.95 -12.00
CA SER A 11 17.46 -0.25 -11.72
C SER A 11 17.93 -0.38 -10.26
N ARG A 12 16.99 -0.57 -9.32
CA ARG A 12 17.26 -0.70 -7.88
C ARG A 12 17.42 -2.16 -7.42
N ARG A 13 17.45 -3.14 -8.34
CA ARG A 13 17.44 -4.58 -8.04
C ARG A 13 18.41 -4.98 -6.93
N SER A 14 19.68 -4.60 -7.05
CA SER A 14 20.72 -4.97 -6.09
C SER A 14 20.40 -4.45 -4.68
N LYS A 15 19.96 -3.19 -4.57
CA LYS A 15 19.60 -2.56 -3.30
C LYS A 15 18.37 -3.22 -2.69
N LEU A 16 17.33 -3.44 -3.48
CA LEU A 16 16.08 -4.07 -3.01
C LEU A 16 16.32 -5.50 -2.50
N LEU A 17 17.00 -6.34 -3.31
CA LEU A 17 17.30 -7.72 -2.93
C LEU A 17 18.17 -7.77 -1.68
N ASN A 18 19.18 -6.90 -1.57
CA ASN A 18 20.01 -6.83 -0.37
C ASN A 18 19.20 -6.42 0.87
N THR A 19 18.32 -5.43 0.75
CA THR A 19 17.42 -5.02 1.85
C THR A 19 16.50 -6.16 2.29
N PHE A 20 15.88 -6.88 1.36
CA PHE A 20 15.01 -8.01 1.70
C PHE A 20 15.77 -9.19 2.28
N LYS A 21 17.01 -9.41 1.84
CA LYS A 21 17.89 -10.44 2.39
C LYS A 21 18.27 -10.13 3.83
N MET A 22 18.76 -8.92 4.10
CA MET A 22 19.09 -8.46 5.46
C MET A 22 17.87 -8.51 6.40
N ALA A 23 16.66 -8.26 5.88
CA ALA A 23 15.42 -8.39 6.66
C ALA A 23 15.05 -9.86 6.92
N GLY A 24 15.38 -10.78 6.01
CA GLY A 24 15.19 -12.22 6.17
C GLY A 24 16.16 -12.83 7.18
N GLU A 25 17.43 -12.44 7.14
CA GLU A 25 18.47 -12.89 8.08
C GLU A 25 18.13 -12.59 9.55
N LYS A 26 17.29 -11.59 9.81
CA LYS A 26 16.81 -11.21 11.15
C LYS A 26 15.64 -12.08 11.65
N ASP A 27 15.09 -12.97 10.83
CA ASP A 27 13.93 -13.81 11.16
C ASP A 27 14.25 -15.27 10.85
N SER A 28 14.45 -16.09 11.88
CA SER A 28 14.87 -17.50 11.75
C SER A 28 13.90 -18.37 10.95
N ARG A 29 12.67 -17.90 10.72
CA ARG A 29 11.65 -18.60 9.92
C ARG A 29 11.80 -18.35 8.41
N ILE A 30 12.66 -17.40 8.01
CA ILE A 30 12.82 -16.99 6.62
C ILE A 30 14.20 -17.42 6.12
N THR A 31 14.20 -18.18 5.03
CA THR A 31 15.44 -18.75 4.48
C THR A 31 16.20 -17.77 3.57
N ASN A 32 15.49 -16.94 2.81
CA ASN A 32 16.09 -16.12 1.75
C ASN A 32 15.76 -14.63 1.86
N TYR A 33 14.52 -14.24 1.55
CA TYR A 33 14.12 -12.84 1.45
C TYR A 33 12.84 -12.59 2.24
N LYS A 34 12.86 -11.57 3.10
CA LYS A 34 11.66 -11.07 3.76
C LYS A 34 11.14 -9.86 3.01
N PHE A 35 10.07 -10.09 2.26
CA PHE A 35 9.39 -9.02 1.53
C PHE A 35 8.29 -8.36 2.37
N TRP A 36 7.43 -9.17 2.98
CA TRP A 36 6.31 -8.69 3.82
C TRP A 36 6.71 -8.58 5.29
N GLN A 37 6.14 -7.59 5.96
CA GLN A 37 6.21 -7.51 7.41
C GLN A 37 5.15 -8.45 8.02
N PRO A 38 5.46 -9.14 9.13
CA PRO A 38 4.57 -10.16 9.70
C PRO A 38 3.37 -9.57 10.45
N ASN A 39 3.39 -8.28 10.79
CA ASN A 39 2.33 -7.64 11.54
C ASN A 39 1.36 -6.93 10.59
N ASN A 40 0.06 -7.13 10.81
CA ASN A 40 -1.02 -6.39 10.16
C ASN A 40 -1.95 -5.85 11.26
N HIS A 41 -2.27 -4.57 11.20
CA HIS A 41 -3.19 -3.92 12.14
C HIS A 41 -4.63 -4.02 11.61
N ALA A 42 -5.16 -5.24 11.55
CA ALA A 42 -6.54 -5.47 11.13
C ALA A 42 -7.50 -4.81 12.14
N ILE A 43 -8.47 -4.05 11.63
CA ILE A 43 -9.53 -3.42 12.42
C ILE A 43 -10.84 -3.83 11.79
N GLU A 44 -11.74 -4.39 12.60
CA GLU A 44 -13.09 -4.71 12.17
C GLU A 44 -13.89 -3.42 11.95
N LEU A 45 -14.56 -3.35 10.80
CA LEU A 45 -15.49 -2.27 10.47
C LEU A 45 -16.90 -2.75 10.79
N ASP A 46 -17.43 -2.25 11.91
CA ASP A 46 -18.80 -2.51 12.34
C ASP A 46 -19.76 -1.57 11.57
N PRO A 47 -20.70 -2.11 10.76
CA PRO A 47 -21.65 -1.31 9.99
C PRO A 47 -22.52 -0.39 10.86
N PHE A 48 -22.69 -0.74 12.14
CA PHE A 48 -23.47 0.05 13.09
C PHE A 48 -22.64 1.17 13.76
N LYS A 49 -21.35 1.31 13.40
CA LYS A 49 -20.42 2.35 13.90
C LYS A 49 -19.74 3.11 12.74
N PRO A 50 -20.49 3.92 11.98
CA PRO A 50 -19.97 4.58 10.77
C PRO A 50 -18.77 5.51 11.03
N LYS A 51 -18.64 6.05 12.25
CA LYS A 51 -17.52 6.92 12.63
C LYS A 51 -16.14 6.29 12.41
N ILE A 52 -16.01 4.96 12.60
CA ILE A 52 -14.73 4.28 12.38
C ILE A 52 -14.42 4.19 10.88
N MET A 53 -15.45 3.94 10.07
CA MET A 53 -15.34 3.88 8.61
C MET A 53 -14.86 5.23 8.05
N ASP A 54 -15.55 6.32 8.40
CA ASP A 54 -15.24 7.66 7.89
C ASP A 54 -13.85 8.14 8.33
N GLN A 55 -13.49 7.89 9.59
CA GLN A 55 -12.17 8.22 10.11
C GLN A 55 -11.07 7.48 9.37
N LYS A 56 -11.24 6.18 9.11
CA LYS A 56 -10.22 5.37 8.43
C LYS A 56 -10.07 5.78 6.97
N SER A 57 -11.17 5.98 6.25
CA SER A 57 -11.17 6.48 4.87
C SER A 57 -10.41 7.80 4.77
N THR A 58 -10.73 8.75 5.66
CA THR A 58 -10.09 10.06 5.72
C THR A 58 -8.60 9.96 6.05
N ILE A 59 -8.22 9.12 7.02
CA ILE A 59 -6.81 8.92 7.41
C ILE A 59 -5.99 8.31 6.27
N PHE A 60 -6.52 7.32 5.54
CA PHE A 60 -5.82 6.74 4.38
C PHE A 60 -5.57 7.78 3.29
N ILE A 61 -6.55 8.64 3.02
CA ILE A 61 -6.47 9.75 2.06
C ILE A 61 -5.42 10.78 2.52
N ILE A 62 -5.39 11.12 3.82
CA ILE A 62 -4.42 12.06 4.39
C ILE A 62 -2.99 11.50 4.38
N ILE A 63 -2.79 10.24 4.75
CA ILE A 63 -1.45 9.62 4.74
C ILE A 63 -0.88 9.59 3.31
N ARG A 64 -1.74 9.36 2.30
CA ARG A 64 -1.35 9.36 0.88
C ARG A 64 -0.99 10.75 0.36
N SER A 65 -1.76 11.78 0.70
CA SER A 65 -1.47 13.18 0.34
C SER A 65 -0.27 13.76 1.10
N LYS A 66 0.03 13.27 2.31
CA LYS A 66 1.22 13.67 3.07
C LYS A 66 2.53 13.07 2.57
N SER A 67 2.48 12.07 1.69
CA SER A 67 3.68 11.80 0.89
C SER A 67 3.89 13.05 0.04
N GLU A 68 5.02 13.75 0.19
CA GLU A 68 5.36 15.04 -0.46
C GLU A 68 5.35 15.00 -2.01
N LEU A 69 4.79 13.92 -2.57
CA LEU A 69 4.63 13.63 -3.98
C LEU A 69 3.39 14.30 -4.59
N PHE A 70 2.34 14.60 -3.82
CA PHE A 70 1.06 15.11 -4.34
C PHE A 70 0.46 16.19 -3.46
N CYS A 71 -0.16 17.20 -4.07
CA CYS A 71 -0.88 18.25 -3.35
C CYS A 71 -2.30 17.82 -2.98
N PHE A 72 -2.90 16.96 -3.81
CA PHE A 72 -4.25 16.48 -3.63
C PHE A 72 -4.32 14.94 -3.66
N PRO A 73 -5.17 14.31 -2.83
CA PRO A 73 -5.24 12.85 -2.75
C PRO A 73 -5.71 12.16 -4.03
N GLU A 74 -6.53 12.84 -4.85
CA GLU A 74 -6.99 12.38 -6.17
C GLU A 74 -5.88 12.36 -7.24
N GLU A 75 -4.75 13.03 -7.02
CA GLU A 75 -3.62 12.96 -7.94
C GLU A 75 -2.90 11.60 -7.88
N TYR A 76 -3.11 10.85 -6.80
CA TYR A 76 -2.52 9.53 -6.67
C TYR A 76 -3.25 8.50 -7.54
N LEU A 77 -2.66 8.19 -8.70
CA LEU A 77 -3.25 7.36 -9.75
C LEU A 77 -3.71 5.97 -9.28
N PHE A 78 -3.00 5.36 -8.34
CA PHE A 78 -3.29 4.02 -7.81
C PHE A 78 -4.19 4.05 -6.56
N SER A 79 -5.15 4.98 -6.53
CA SER A 79 -6.06 5.22 -5.41
C SER A 79 -7.49 5.45 -5.89
N SER A 80 -8.45 4.97 -5.09
CA SER A 80 -9.88 5.26 -5.27
C SER A 80 -10.28 6.69 -4.87
N ALA A 81 -9.36 7.49 -4.33
CA ALA A 81 -9.59 8.90 -4.01
C ALA A 81 -10.13 9.69 -5.21
N ARG A 82 -9.73 9.31 -6.43
CA ARG A 82 -10.23 9.85 -7.70
C ARG A 82 -11.73 9.65 -7.85
N ASP A 83 -12.19 8.43 -7.63
CA ASP A 83 -13.59 8.07 -7.81
C ASP A 83 -14.49 8.82 -6.80
N TYR A 84 -13.99 9.07 -5.58
CA TYR A 84 -14.69 9.92 -4.59
C TYR A 84 -14.70 11.41 -4.95
N ALA A 85 -13.76 11.87 -5.78
CA ALA A 85 -13.70 13.23 -6.31
C ALA A 85 -14.42 13.36 -7.66
N GLU A 86 -15.24 12.38 -8.05
CA GLU A 86 -15.94 12.31 -9.35
C GLU A 86 -14.99 12.26 -10.56
N ILE A 87 -13.72 11.90 -10.34
CA ILE A 87 -12.72 11.70 -11.37
C ILE A 87 -12.64 10.20 -11.67
N LYS A 88 -12.74 9.83 -12.94
CA LYS A 88 -12.63 8.43 -13.35
C LYS A 88 -11.30 7.80 -12.87
N GLY A 89 -11.40 6.80 -12.00
CA GLY A 89 -10.28 5.96 -11.56
C GLY A 89 -9.87 4.93 -12.62
N LEU A 90 -8.80 4.18 -12.32
CA LEU A 90 -8.30 3.12 -13.20
C LEU A 90 -9.19 1.87 -13.21
N VAL A 91 -10.01 1.69 -12.17
CA VAL A 91 -10.89 0.54 -11.98
C VAL A 91 -12.30 1.06 -11.73
N LYS A 92 -13.31 0.36 -12.24
CA LYS A 92 -14.71 0.69 -11.95
C LYS A 92 -15.02 0.33 -10.50
N ILE A 93 -15.48 1.29 -9.72
CA ILE A 93 -15.94 1.09 -8.35
C ILE A 93 -17.47 1.10 -8.33
N GLU A 94 -18.07 0.15 -7.61
CA GLU A 94 -19.49 0.10 -7.32
C GLU A 94 -19.67 0.23 -5.80
N ILE A 95 -20.46 1.21 -5.37
CA ILE A 95 -20.84 1.36 -3.96
C ILE A 95 -22.10 0.52 -3.79
N LEU A 96 -22.02 -0.49 -2.92
CA LEU A 96 -23.14 -1.39 -2.58
C LEU A 96 -23.97 -0.82 -1.42
#